data_AF-A0A7C9DQD4-F1
#
_entry.id   AF-A0A7C9DQD4-F1
#
_cell.length_a   1.000
_cell.length_b   1.000
_cell.length_c   1.000
_cell.angle_alpha   90.00
_cell.angle_beta   90.00
_cell.angle_gamma   90.00
#
_symmetry.space_group_name_H-M   'P 1'
#
loop_
_entity.id
_entity.type
_entity.pdbx_description
1 polymer ?
#
loop_
_entity_poly.entity_id
_entity_poly.type
_entity_poly.pdbx_seq_one_letter_code
_entity_poly.pdbx_strand_id
1 'polypeptide(L)'
;SMDFWQLDKWSGFFPVKWHIVKDIPNSQLRHILLENNENRPVTYTRDTQEVGLKQGLDMLKIFKNYLAKTSLVDDFEFYEAREKALQNKRSSKSGVHQTHTYGNGIVPKQLEMELKGEEGGESQVLAVSGLADLTKKLSIDSGPEVAL
;
A
#
# COMPACT_ATOMS: atom_id res chain seq x y z
N SER A 1 12.48 12.03 11.02
CA SER A 1 11.92 11.61 9.72
C SER A 1 11.07 10.38 9.97
N MET A 2 9.96 10.23 9.24
CA MET A 2 9.07 9.08 9.35
C MET A 2 9.64 7.94 8.50
N ASP A 3 9.94 6.82 9.13
CA ASP A 3 10.68 5.71 8.53
C ASP A 3 9.83 4.79 7.64
N PHE A 4 8.49 4.97 7.66
CA PHE A 4 7.55 4.22 6.84
C PHE A 4 7.29 4.82 5.44
N TRP A 5 7.71 6.06 5.17
CA TRP A 5 7.61 6.64 3.83
C TRP A 5 8.83 6.29 2.97
N GLN A 6 8.60 6.02 1.68
CA GLN A 6 9.70 5.70 0.77
C GLN A 6 10.61 6.92 0.48
N LEU A 7 10.05 8.13 0.47
CA LEU A 7 10.74 9.40 0.25
C LEU A 7 10.48 10.33 1.43
N ASP A 8 11.42 11.22 1.72
CA ASP A 8 11.29 12.19 2.82
C ASP A 8 10.52 13.46 2.40
N LYS A 9 9.51 13.32 1.53
CA LYS A 9 8.73 14.47 1.01
C LYS A 9 7.43 14.73 1.76
N TRP A 10 6.97 13.78 2.59
CA TRP A 10 5.72 13.89 3.33
C TRP A 10 6.00 14.16 4.81
N SER A 11 5.38 15.20 5.35
CA SER A 11 5.44 15.55 6.77
C SER A 11 4.08 15.33 7.41
N GLY A 12 4.04 14.59 8.52
CA GLY A 12 2.79 14.32 9.25
C GLY A 12 2.13 13.00 8.86
N PHE A 13 1.23 12.54 9.72
CA PHE A 13 0.33 11.43 9.47
C PHE A 13 -0.91 11.59 10.34
N PHE A 14 -1.99 10.92 9.96
CA PHE A 14 -3.16 10.70 10.80
C PHE A 14 -3.57 9.24 10.68
N PRO A 15 -4.11 8.62 11.75
CA PRO A 15 -4.49 7.23 11.73
C PRO A 15 -5.67 7.00 10.78
N VAL A 16 -5.66 5.88 10.06
CA VAL A 16 -6.76 5.43 9.19
C VAL A 16 -7.09 3.97 9.47
N LYS A 17 -8.35 3.59 9.25
CA LYS A 17 -8.77 2.18 9.27
C LYS A 17 -9.19 1.76 7.88
N TRP A 18 -8.50 0.77 7.32
CA TRP A 18 -8.86 0.17 6.04
C TRP A 18 -10.12 -0.68 6.21
N HIS A 19 -11.20 -0.31 5.51
CA HIS A 19 -12.47 -1.07 5.54
C HIS A 19 -12.61 -2.05 4.37
N ILE A 20 -12.04 -1.71 3.21
CA ILE A 20 -12.12 -2.49 1.98
C ILE A 20 -10.76 -2.40 1.31
N VAL A 21 -10.16 -3.55 0.99
CA VAL A 21 -8.91 -3.63 0.21
C VAL A 21 -9.16 -4.58 -0.95
N LYS A 22 -9.30 -4.01 -2.16
CA LYS A 22 -9.58 -4.77 -3.39
C LYS A 22 -9.21 -3.94 -4.61
N ASP A 23 -8.88 -4.62 -5.72
CA ASP A 23 -8.70 -3.95 -7.00
C ASP A 23 -10.02 -3.84 -7.75
N ILE A 24 -10.35 -2.62 -8.20
CA ILE A 24 -11.57 -2.35 -8.97
C ILE A 24 -11.16 -1.67 -10.28
N PRO A 25 -11.46 -2.26 -11.44
CA PRO A 25 -11.14 -1.65 -12.72
C PRO A 25 -11.85 -0.31 -12.90
N ASN A 26 -11.14 0.68 -13.46
CA ASN A 26 -11.70 2.00 -13.78
C ASN A 26 -12.98 1.93 -14.64
N SER A 27 -13.15 0.89 -15.45
CA SER A 27 -14.37 0.68 -16.24
C SER A 27 -15.63 0.57 -15.39
N GLN A 28 -15.51 0.12 -14.13
CA GLN A 28 -16.61 0.05 -13.17
C GLN A 28 -16.97 1.42 -12.60
N LEU A 29 -16.06 2.40 -12.61
CA LEU A 29 -16.22 3.68 -11.91
C LEU A 29 -16.40 4.88 -12.86
N ARG A 30 -15.91 4.79 -14.10
CA ARG A 30 -15.86 5.90 -15.07
C ARG A 30 -17.20 6.57 -15.41
N HIS A 31 -18.32 5.93 -15.11
CA HIS A 31 -19.66 6.46 -15.34
C HIS A 31 -20.11 7.43 -14.23
N ILE A 32 -19.39 7.47 -13.10
CA ILE A 32 -19.64 8.38 -12.00
C ILE A 32 -18.93 9.70 -12.32
N LEU A 33 -19.72 10.73 -12.62
CA LEU A 33 -19.24 12.07 -12.92
C LEU A 33 -19.30 12.95 -11.67
N LEU A 34 -18.29 13.80 -11.52
CA LEU A 34 -18.18 14.73 -10.40
C LEU A 34 -18.53 16.15 -10.85
N GLU A 35 -19.68 16.66 -10.41
CA GLU A 35 -20.16 18.00 -10.75
C GLU A 35 -19.20 19.10 -10.26
N ASN A 36 -18.54 18.88 -9.13
CA ASN A 36 -17.52 19.75 -8.56
C ASN A 36 -16.13 19.60 -9.21
N ASN A 37 -16.01 18.83 -10.29
CA ASN A 37 -14.76 18.63 -11.04
C ASN A 37 -15.03 18.61 -12.56
N GLU A 38 -15.67 19.67 -13.06
CA GLU A 38 -15.95 19.88 -14.50
C GLU A 38 -16.73 18.71 -15.15
N ASN A 39 -17.55 18.00 -14.35
CA ASN A 39 -18.23 16.77 -14.77
C ASN A 39 -17.29 15.69 -15.32
N ARG A 40 -16.01 15.69 -14.92
CA ARG A 40 -15.06 14.64 -15.27
C ARG A 40 -15.38 13.36 -14.49
N PRO A 41 -15.06 12.17 -15.06
CA PRO A 41 -15.17 10.92 -14.35
C PRO A 41 -14.36 10.92 -13.05
N VAL A 42 -14.86 10.22 -12.02
CA VAL A 42 -14.16 10.03 -10.74
C VAL A 42 -12.78 9.35 -10.91
N THR A 43 -12.55 8.65 -12.03
CA THR A 43 -11.25 8.05 -12.36
C THR A 43 -10.21 9.07 -12.86
N TYR A 44 -10.58 10.34 -13.00
CA TYR A 44 -9.71 11.45 -13.45
C TYR A 44 -9.57 12.52 -12.38
N THR A 45 -9.55 12.13 -11.11
CA THR A 45 -9.39 13.07 -9.99
C THR A 45 -7.94 13.24 -9.61
N ARG A 46 -7.60 14.41 -9.05
CA ARG A 46 -6.31 14.62 -8.39
C ARG A 46 -6.36 14.14 -6.95
N ASP A 47 -5.19 14.09 -6.32
CA ASP A 47 -5.07 13.82 -4.89
C ASP A 47 -5.99 14.77 -4.09
N THR A 48 -6.59 14.26 -3.03
CA THR A 48 -7.54 14.96 -2.15
C THR A 48 -8.79 15.56 -2.82
N GLN A 49 -9.20 15.12 -4.02
CA GLN A 49 -10.47 15.54 -4.61
C GLN A 49 -11.67 15.12 -3.74
N GLU A 50 -12.53 16.08 -3.41
CA GLU A 50 -13.78 15.79 -2.71
C GLU A 50 -14.80 15.12 -3.65
N VAL A 51 -15.41 14.03 -3.17
CA VAL A 51 -16.51 13.33 -3.84
C VAL A 51 -17.80 13.59 -3.07
N GLY A 52 -18.80 14.14 -3.75
CA GLY A 52 -20.12 14.40 -3.16
C GLY A 52 -20.79 13.13 -2.64
N LEU A 53 -21.65 13.28 -1.63
CA LEU A 53 -22.27 12.15 -0.91
C LEU A 53 -22.96 11.15 -1.85
N LYS A 54 -23.72 11.63 -2.84
CA LYS A 54 -24.43 10.78 -3.79
C LYS A 54 -23.47 9.90 -4.58
N GLN A 55 -22.44 10.50 -5.17
CA GLN A 55 -21.41 9.79 -5.93
C GLN A 55 -20.61 8.83 -5.03
N GLY A 56 -20.29 9.25 -3.81
CA GLY A 56 -19.61 8.41 -2.83
C GLY A 56 -20.41 7.17 -2.43
N LEU A 57 -21.74 7.29 -2.26
CA LEU A 57 -22.61 6.14 -2.00
C LEU A 57 -22.66 5.17 -3.19
N ASP A 58 -22.69 5.69 -4.42
CA ASP A 58 -22.66 4.86 -5.63
C ASP A 58 -21.33 4.13 -5.77
N MET A 59 -20.21 4.80 -5.48
CA MET A 59 -18.88 4.15 -5.38
C MET A 59 -18.87 3.06 -4.31
N LEU A 60 -19.38 3.32 -3.11
CA LEU A 60 -19.41 2.33 -2.03
C LEU A 60 -20.24 1.09 -2.38
N LYS A 61 -21.34 1.24 -3.11
CA LYS A 61 -22.13 0.10 -3.63
C LYS A 61 -21.29 -0.75 -4.59
N ILE A 62 -20.58 -0.11 -5.54
CA ILE A 62 -19.67 -0.80 -6.47
C ILE A 62 -18.57 -1.51 -5.69
N PHE A 63 -17.97 -0.82 -4.72
CA PHE A 63 -16.91 -1.38 -3.88
C PHE A 63 -17.38 -2.62 -3.14
N LYS A 64 -18.59 -2.63 -2.58
CA LYS A 64 -19.14 -3.80 -1.89
C LYS A 64 -19.47 -4.95 -2.83
N ASN A 65 -20.09 -4.67 -3.97
CA ASN A 65 -20.65 -5.69 -4.85
C ASN A 65 -19.66 -6.25 -5.87
N TYR A 66 -18.57 -5.54 -6.17
CA TYR A 66 -17.57 -6.02 -7.12
C TYR A 66 -16.80 -7.21 -6.54
N LEU A 67 -16.88 -8.34 -7.24
CA LEU A 67 -16.12 -9.55 -6.99
C LEU A 67 -14.71 -9.40 -7.55
N ALA A 68 -13.82 -8.84 -6.74
CA ALA A 68 -12.42 -8.67 -7.11
C ALA A 68 -11.72 -10.01 -7.25
N LYS A 69 -10.84 -10.10 -8.24
CA LYS A 69 -9.97 -11.26 -8.48
C LYS A 69 -8.60 -11.11 -7.85
N THR A 70 -8.20 -9.88 -7.56
CA THR A 70 -6.89 -9.49 -7.04
C THR A 70 -7.04 -8.34 -6.04
N SER A 71 -6.06 -8.21 -5.18
CA SER A 71 -5.88 -7.12 -4.24
C SER A 71 -4.41 -6.96 -3.90
N LEU A 72 -4.04 -5.78 -3.38
CA LEU A 72 -2.71 -5.54 -2.84
C LEU A 72 -2.26 -6.58 -1.79
N VAL A 73 -3.20 -7.16 -1.04
CA VAL A 73 -2.91 -8.12 0.03
C VAL A 73 -2.42 -9.46 -0.53
N ASP A 74 -2.80 -9.80 -1.75
CA ASP A 74 -2.35 -11.03 -2.40
C ASP A 74 -0.83 -11.02 -2.66
N ASP A 75 -0.25 -9.82 -2.79
CA ASP A 75 1.19 -9.59 -3.02
C ASP A 75 1.95 -9.22 -1.72
N PHE A 76 1.38 -9.44 -0.54
CA PHE A 76 1.96 -8.96 0.72
C PHE A 76 3.38 -9.47 0.99
N GLU A 77 3.63 -10.76 0.72
CA GLU A 77 4.95 -11.39 0.89
C GLU A 77 6.03 -10.71 0.02
N PHE A 78 5.66 -10.34 -1.21
CA PHE A 78 6.56 -9.62 -2.11
C PHE A 78 6.96 -8.26 -1.52
N TYR A 79 5.99 -7.50 -0.99
CA TYR A 79 6.28 -6.19 -0.39
C TYR A 79 7.10 -6.31 0.89
N GLU A 80 6.83 -7.32 1.72
CA GLU A 80 7.59 -7.56 2.95
C GLU A 80 9.07 -7.91 2.65
N ALA A 81 9.30 -8.81 1.69
CA ALA A 81 10.65 -9.17 1.26
C ALA A 81 11.40 -7.97 0.66
N ARG A 82 10.71 -7.17 -0.16
CA ARG A 82 11.29 -5.97 -0.77
C ARG A 82 11.69 -4.92 0.27
N GLU A 83 10.87 -4.71 1.30
CA GLU A 83 11.16 -3.76 2.37
C GLU A 83 12.37 -4.21 3.20
N LYS A 84 12.44 -5.49 3.60
CA LYS A 84 13.60 -6.08 4.29
C LYS A 84 14.89 -5.87 3.49
N ALA A 85 14.86 -6.11 2.18
CA ALA A 85 16.01 -5.92 1.29
C ALA A 85 16.46 -4.44 1.20
N LEU A 86 15.53 -3.49 1.20
CA LEU A 86 15.83 -2.06 1.19
C LEU A 86 16.42 -1.58 2.52
N GLN A 87 15.91 -2.07 3.65
CA GLN A 87 16.44 -1.75 4.98
C GLN A 87 17.88 -2.24 5.16
N ASN A 88 18.18 -3.46 4.71
CA ASN A 88 19.54 -4.01 4.74
C ASN A 88 20.54 -3.18 3.92
N LYS A 89 20.11 -2.61 2.79
CA LYS A 89 20.94 -1.72 1.97
C LYS A 89 21.16 -0.35 2.62
N ARG A 90 20.19 0.14 3.39
CA ARG A 90 20.30 1.40 4.15
C ARG A 90 21.24 1.23 5.34
N SER A 91 21.19 0.10 6.04
CA SER A 91 22.09 -0.20 7.17
C SER A 91 23.52 -0.49 6.73
N SER A 92 23.75 -1.00 5.51
CA SER A 92 25.09 -1.27 4.97
C SER A 92 25.78 -0.06 4.34
N LYS A 93 25.08 1.06 4.11
CA LYS A 93 25.59 2.27 3.42
C LYS A 93 25.67 3.50 4.34
N SER A 94 25.88 3.30 5.64
CA SER A 94 26.20 4.37 6.59
C SER A 94 27.58 4.98 6.30
N GLY A 95 27.65 5.80 5.26
CA GLY A 95 28.82 6.55 4.85
C GLY A 95 28.78 6.91 3.36
N VAL A 96 27.89 7.82 2.95
CA VAL A 96 28.05 8.82 1.86
C VAL A 96 26.67 9.46 1.65
N HIS A 97 26.56 10.77 1.90
CA HIS A 97 25.41 11.58 1.49
C HIS A 97 25.23 11.49 -0.03
N GLN A 98 24.08 11.00 -0.50
CA GLN A 98 23.67 11.19 -1.90
C GLN A 98 22.32 11.89 -1.92
N THR A 99 22.35 13.12 -2.43
CA THR A 99 21.20 13.83 -2.97
C THR A 99 20.75 13.12 -4.24
N HIS A 100 19.64 12.40 -4.19
CA HIS A 100 19.02 11.85 -5.40
C HIS A 100 17.87 12.75 -5.86
N THR A 101 18.15 13.56 -6.89
CA THR A 101 17.15 14.06 -7.84
C THR A 101 16.68 12.93 -8.78
N TYR A 102 15.68 13.23 -9.63
CA TYR A 102 15.05 12.43 -10.70
C TYR A 102 13.78 11.68 -10.26
N GLY A 103 12.61 11.83 -10.90
CA GLY A 103 12.32 12.23 -12.29
C GLY A 103 12.37 10.99 -13.20
N ASN A 104 11.21 10.43 -13.52
CA ASN A 104 10.96 9.32 -14.45
C ASN A 104 11.62 7.95 -14.18
N GLY A 105 10.80 7.02 -13.68
CA GLY A 105 10.49 5.76 -14.38
C GLY A 105 11.62 4.85 -14.90
N ILE A 106 12.65 4.57 -14.12
CA ILE A 106 13.57 3.45 -14.42
C ILE A 106 13.67 2.54 -13.19
N VAL A 107 13.06 1.37 -13.30
CA VAL A 107 13.35 0.23 -12.42
C VAL A 107 14.76 -0.26 -12.78
N PRO A 108 15.72 -0.37 -11.85
CA PRO A 108 17.05 -0.89 -12.17
C PRO A 108 16.93 -2.35 -12.67
N LYS A 109 17.42 -2.59 -13.88
CA LYS A 109 17.43 -3.86 -14.64
C LYS A 109 18.22 -5.02 -14.00
N GLN A 110 18.55 -4.92 -12.71
CA GLN A 110 19.43 -5.85 -12.02
C GLN A 110 18.68 -6.87 -11.15
N LEU A 111 17.34 -6.78 -11.07
CA LEU A 111 16.52 -7.65 -10.22
C LEU A 111 15.90 -8.85 -10.97
N GLU A 112 15.98 -8.91 -12.31
CA GLU A 112 15.38 -10.01 -13.10
C GLU A 112 16.23 -11.30 -13.11
N MET A 113 17.49 -11.25 -12.67
CA MET A 113 18.41 -12.39 -12.78
C MET A 113 18.37 -13.36 -11.59
N GLU A 114 17.66 -13.05 -10.51
CA GLU A 114 17.74 -13.81 -9.24
C GLU A 114 16.45 -14.59 -8.90
N LEU A 115 15.57 -14.81 -9.89
CA LEU A 115 14.33 -15.60 -9.73
C LEU A 115 14.34 -16.92 -10.53
N LYS A 116 15.49 -17.34 -11.06
CA LYS A 116 15.62 -18.66 -11.69
C LYS A 116 16.80 -19.42 -11.11
N GLY A 117 16.49 -20.27 -10.13
CA GLY A 117 17.37 -21.35 -9.72
C GLY A 117 17.22 -21.68 -8.24
N GLU A 118 16.24 -22.52 -7.91
CA GLU A 118 16.43 -23.77 -7.14
C GLU A 118 15.04 -24.35 -6.82
N GLU A 119 14.66 -25.39 -7.57
CA GLU A 119 13.56 -26.28 -7.22
C GLU A 119 14.03 -27.26 -6.13
N GLY A 120 13.26 -27.37 -5.05
CA GLY A 120 13.30 -28.53 -4.16
C GLY A 120 13.06 -28.21 -2.69
N GLY A 121 11.91 -28.63 -2.14
CA GLY A 121 11.77 -28.90 -0.70
C GLY A 121 10.55 -28.29 0.00
N GLU A 122 9.54 -29.15 0.21
CA GLU A 122 8.56 -29.16 1.30
C GLU A 122 7.63 -27.95 1.53
N SER A 123 6.34 -28.16 1.22
CA SER A 123 5.22 -27.39 1.76
C SER A 123 5.22 -27.41 3.29
N GLN A 124 5.75 -26.35 3.91
CA GLN A 124 5.39 -26.04 5.29
C GLN A 124 4.19 -25.08 5.28
N VAL A 125 3.08 -25.61 5.79
CA VAL A 125 1.88 -24.87 6.17
C VAL A 125 2.27 -23.91 7.31
N LEU A 126 2.78 -22.72 6.97
CA LEU A 126 3.06 -21.67 7.95
C LEU A 126 1.79 -20.86 8.20
N ALA A 127 0.97 -21.51 9.03
CA ALA A 127 0.14 -20.97 10.08
C ALA A 127 -0.44 -19.55 9.89
N VAL A 128 -1.77 -19.57 9.78
CA VAL A 128 -2.76 -18.52 10.06
C VAL A 128 -2.46 -17.69 11.34
N SER A 129 -1.53 -18.13 12.20
CA SER A 129 -1.08 -17.41 13.40
C SER A 129 -0.44 -16.05 13.11
N GLY A 130 0.20 -15.87 11.95
CA GLY A 130 0.86 -14.59 11.60
C GLY A 130 -0.11 -13.41 11.46
N LEU A 131 -1.35 -13.67 11.03
CA LEU A 131 -2.35 -12.62 10.79
C LEU A 131 -2.87 -11.98 12.09
N ALA A 132 -3.01 -12.79 13.15
CA ALA A 132 -3.47 -12.33 14.46
C ALA A 132 -2.42 -11.46 15.17
N ASP A 133 -1.13 -11.79 15.01
CA ASP A 133 -0.05 -11.02 15.62
C ASP A 133 0.20 -9.68 14.90
N LEU A 134 -0.03 -9.62 13.58
CA LEU A 134 0.10 -8.39 12.80
C LEU A 134 -1.04 -7.40 13.08
N THR A 135 -2.26 -7.90 13.28
CA THR A 135 -3.42 -7.05 13.63
C THR A 135 -3.33 -6.46 15.03
N LYS A 136 -2.67 -7.14 15.98
CA LYS A 136 -2.33 -6.56 17.29
C LYS A 136 -1.34 -5.41 17.19
N LYS A 137 -0.32 -5.51 16.34
CA LYS A 137 0.68 -4.45 16.12
C LYS A 137 0.12 -3.19 15.45
N LEU A 138 -1.05 -3.29 14.82
CA LEU A 138 -1.77 -2.18 14.19
C LEU A 138 -2.86 -1.59 15.11
N SER A 139 -3.12 -2.19 16.27
CA SER A 139 -4.09 -1.70 17.25
C SER A 139 -3.48 -0.57 18.08
N ILE A 140 -4.08 0.63 18.04
CA ILE A 140 -3.62 1.84 18.74
C ILE A 140 -4.09 1.88 20.21
N ASP A 141 -4.79 0.85 20.69
CA ASP A 141 -5.46 0.88 22.01
C ASP A 141 -4.56 0.52 23.21
N SER A 142 -3.24 0.42 23.04
CA SER A 142 -2.31 0.36 24.18
C SER A 142 -2.00 1.76 24.68
N GLY A 143 -2.91 2.31 25.48
CA GLY A 143 -2.63 3.48 26.33
C GLY A 143 -1.47 3.21 27.30
N PRO A 144 -0.82 4.25 27.86
CA PRO A 144 0.35 4.08 28.69
C PRO A 144 0.00 3.33 29.98
N GLU A 145 0.79 2.31 30.31
CA GLU A 145 0.80 1.66 31.61
C GLU A 145 1.31 2.68 32.64
N VAL A 146 0.39 3.26 33.41
CA VAL A 146 0.74 4.13 34.54
C VAL A 146 1.20 3.22 35.68
N ALA A 147 2.51 3.12 35.86
CA ALA A 147 3.10 2.57 37.07
C ALA A 147 2.75 3.49 38.26
N LEU A 148 2.05 2.95 39.26
CA LEU A 148 1.99 3.50 40.62
C LEU A 148 3.00 2.75 41.49
#